data_AF-A0A3R9NZV0-F1
#
_entry.id   AF-A0A3R9NZV0-F1
#
_cell.length_a   1.000
_cell.length_b   1.000
_cell.length_c   1.000
_cell.angle_alpha   90.00
_cell.angle_beta   90.00
_cell.angle_gamma   90.00
#
_symmetry.space_group_name_H-M   'P 1'
#
loop_
_entity.id
_entity.type
_entity.pdbx_description
1 polymer ?
#
loop_
_entity_poly.entity_id
_entity_poly.type
_entity_poly.pdbx_seq_one_letter_code
_entity_poly.pdbx_strand_id
1 'polypeptide(L)'
;MARYLFLLDATQRRAFDQPPVFNPPQRQLFFALPDWATRSLATLLAPHSRGGFVLQVGYFKTTGCFFPVDRFLATDQAYVQQRYHLGAVEWTRYGKVTRFNHQQQILQQFGVPPFEQVEAAVRQQVTHFARLLGPPFSVSIQALSCLLWLKSFSPMLTRRPVDPLKRPSWRPGQRGGGGFRYL
;
A
#
# COMPACT_ATOMS: atom_id res chain seq x y z
N MET A 1 -18.88 -29.55 10.13
CA MET A 1 -18.19 -28.95 11.30
C MET A 1 -16.87 -28.35 10.81
N ALA A 2 -16.82 -27.04 10.54
CA ALA A 2 -15.59 -26.39 10.08
C ALA A 2 -14.64 -26.20 11.27
N ARG A 3 -13.47 -26.86 11.24
CA ARG A 3 -12.39 -26.63 12.20
C ARG A 3 -11.73 -25.29 11.88
N TYR A 4 -11.86 -24.32 12.78
CA TYR A 4 -11.08 -23.09 12.73
C TYR A 4 -9.62 -23.42 13.06
N LEU A 5 -8.74 -23.37 12.05
CA LEU A 5 -7.29 -23.43 12.23
C LEU A 5 -6.81 -22.03 12.63
N PHE A 6 -6.41 -21.87 13.90
CA PHE A 6 -5.69 -20.68 14.34
C PHE A 6 -4.26 -20.74 13.78
N LEU A 7 -4.04 -20.10 12.62
CA LEU A 7 -2.74 -20.05 11.95
C LEU A 7 -1.70 -19.23 12.73
N LEU A 8 -2.15 -18.28 13.54
CA LEU A 8 -1.32 -17.45 14.41
C LEU A 8 -1.97 -17.40 15.80
N ASP A 9 -1.16 -17.56 16.84
CA ASP A 9 -1.60 -17.20 18.19
C ASP A 9 -1.73 -15.67 18.34
N ALA A 10 -2.28 -15.22 19.47
CA ALA A 10 -2.50 -13.80 19.71
C ALA A 10 -1.20 -12.97 19.72
N THR A 11 -0.08 -13.57 20.13
CA THR A 11 1.25 -12.93 20.18
C THR A 11 1.81 -12.79 18.78
N GLN A 12 1.78 -13.85 17.99
CA GLN A 12 2.23 -13.87 16.60
C GLN A 12 1.42 -12.90 15.74
N ARG A 13 0.10 -12.80 15.97
CA ARG A 13 -0.75 -11.84 15.27
C ARG A 13 -0.40 -10.40 15.63
N ARG A 14 -0.15 -10.11 16.91
CA ARG A 14 0.30 -8.78 17.35
C ARG A 14 1.65 -8.40 16.75
N ALA A 15 2.59 -9.35 16.68
CA ALA A 15 3.89 -9.13 16.05
C ALA A 15 3.76 -8.87 14.54
N PHE A 16 2.80 -9.53 13.88
CA PHE A 16 2.52 -9.33 12.46
C PHE A 16 1.92 -7.95 12.15
N ASP A 17 1.00 -7.47 12.99
CA ASP A 17 0.29 -6.20 12.79
C ASP A 17 1.13 -4.96 13.19
N GLN A 18 2.37 -5.15 13.66
CA GLN A 18 3.29 -4.09 14.07
C GLN A 18 4.46 -3.93 13.12
N PRO A 19 4.95 -2.68 12.90
CA PRO A 19 6.18 -2.49 12.17
C PRO A 19 7.36 -3.12 12.91
N PRO A 20 8.41 -3.50 12.16
CA PRO A 20 9.64 -4.03 12.75
C PRO A 20 10.33 -2.97 13.60
N VAL A 21 10.91 -3.39 14.73
CA VAL A 21 11.75 -2.53 15.56
C VAL A 21 13.17 -2.56 15.03
N PHE A 22 13.67 -1.42 14.55
CA PHE A 22 15.02 -1.31 14.01
C PHE A 22 16.04 -0.84 15.05
N ASN A 23 17.24 -1.40 15.00
CA ASN A 23 18.43 -0.78 15.59
C ASN A 23 18.99 0.35 14.68
N PRO A 24 19.92 1.20 15.15
CA PRO A 24 20.39 2.34 14.35
C PRO A 24 20.99 1.96 12.98
N PRO A 25 21.86 0.93 12.87
CA PRO A 25 22.34 0.46 11.56
C PRO A 25 21.21 0.00 10.62
N GLN A 26 20.22 -0.72 11.15
CA GLN A 26 19.06 -1.16 10.37
C GLN A 26 18.22 0.02 9.87
N ARG A 27 18.00 1.06 10.69
CA ARG A 27 17.31 2.28 10.24
C ARG A 27 18.02 2.91 9.05
N GLN A 28 19.35 3.02 9.12
CA GLN A 28 20.15 3.57 8.03
C GLN A 28 20.01 2.75 6.75
N LEU A 29 20.03 1.42 6.85
CA LEU A 29 19.90 0.53 5.69
C LEU A 29 18.49 0.53 5.10
N PHE A 30 17.47 0.37 5.94
CA PHE A 30 16.10 0.16 5.46
C PHE A 30 15.42 1.45 5.02
N PHE A 31 15.69 2.57 5.70
CA PHE A 31 15.20 3.88 5.28
C PHE A 31 16.09 4.58 4.25
N ALA A 32 17.19 3.97 3.78
CA ALA A 32 17.85 4.40 2.55
C ALA A 32 16.95 4.07 1.34
N LEU A 33 16.63 5.10 0.57
CA LEU A 33 15.74 4.98 -0.59
C LEU A 33 16.49 4.52 -1.84
N PRO A 34 15.94 3.58 -2.62
CA PRO A 34 16.41 3.31 -3.97
C PRO A 34 16.12 4.50 -4.89
N ASP A 35 16.81 4.59 -6.03
CA ASP A 35 16.75 5.75 -6.93
C ASP A 35 15.34 6.13 -7.37
N TRP A 36 14.49 5.14 -7.67
CA TRP A 36 13.10 5.39 -8.05
C TRP A 36 12.32 6.07 -6.92
N ALA A 37 12.56 5.65 -5.67
CA ALA A 37 11.87 6.19 -4.51
C ALA A 37 12.41 7.59 -4.19
N THR A 38 13.70 7.85 -4.41
CA THR A 38 14.28 9.20 -4.31
C THR A 38 13.64 10.15 -5.32
N ARG A 39 13.44 9.71 -6.58
CA ARG A 39 12.73 10.49 -7.60
C ARG A 39 11.28 10.76 -7.21
N SER A 40 10.58 9.75 -6.69
CA SER A 40 9.21 9.91 -6.20
C SER A 40 9.13 10.85 -5.00
N LEU A 41 10.07 10.76 -4.05
CA LEU A 41 10.10 11.63 -2.88
C LEU A 41 10.27 13.10 -3.30
N ALA A 42 11.03 13.38 -4.36
CA ALA A 42 11.25 14.73 -4.87
C ALA A 42 9.97 15.40 -5.41
N THR A 43 8.97 14.63 -5.86
CA THR A 43 7.70 15.19 -6.34
C THR A 43 6.69 15.46 -5.21
N LEU A 44 6.94 14.92 -4.02
CA LEU A 44 6.07 15.11 -2.86
C LEU A 44 6.42 16.42 -2.14
N LEU A 45 5.46 17.33 -2.03
CA LEU A 45 5.64 18.64 -1.40
C LEU A 45 5.44 18.60 0.11
N ALA A 46 4.39 17.91 0.58
CA ALA A 46 3.99 17.99 1.97
C ALA A 46 4.89 17.10 2.89
N PRO A 47 5.39 17.64 4.02
CA PRO A 47 6.25 16.88 4.95
C PRO A 47 5.67 15.54 5.42
N HIS A 48 4.39 15.50 5.78
CA HIS A 48 3.71 14.27 6.21
C HIS A 48 3.59 13.23 5.09
N SER A 49 3.42 13.69 3.85
CA SER A 49 3.38 12.80 2.68
C SER A 49 4.77 12.23 2.40
N ARG A 50 5.80 13.08 2.39
CA ARG A 50 7.21 12.69 2.22
C ARG A 50 7.64 11.68 3.28
N GLY A 51 7.45 12.00 4.56
CA GLY A 51 7.83 11.13 5.67
C GLY A 51 7.05 9.82 5.66
N GLY A 52 5.74 9.88 5.41
CA GLY A 52 4.90 8.71 5.28
C GLY A 52 5.35 7.80 4.14
N PHE A 53 5.73 8.35 2.98
CA PHE A 53 6.27 7.59 1.86
C PHE A 53 7.56 6.84 2.22
N VAL A 54 8.53 7.53 2.82
CA VAL A 54 9.81 6.93 3.25
C VAL A 54 9.58 5.77 4.21
N LEU A 55 8.73 5.98 5.23
CA LEU A 55 8.42 4.94 6.21
C LEU A 55 7.79 3.72 5.55
N GLN A 56 6.84 3.91 4.63
CA GLN A 56 6.24 2.78 3.90
C GLN A 56 7.26 2.01 3.06
N VAL A 57 8.16 2.70 2.34
CA VAL A 57 9.20 2.03 1.57
C VAL A 57 10.11 1.21 2.49
N GLY A 58 10.57 1.80 3.60
CA GLY A 58 11.46 1.13 4.54
C GLY A 58 10.82 -0.09 5.20
N TYR A 59 9.59 0.04 5.69
CA TYR A 59 8.86 -1.09 6.26
C TYR A 59 8.58 -2.17 5.23
N PHE A 60 8.12 -1.80 4.03
CA PHE A 60 7.81 -2.76 2.98
C PHE A 60 9.03 -3.58 2.55
N LYS A 61 10.23 -2.96 2.45
CA LYS A 61 11.50 -3.68 2.17
C LYS A 61 11.77 -4.81 3.16
N THR A 62 11.28 -4.70 4.39
CA THR A 62 11.58 -5.64 5.48
C THR A 62 10.48 -6.66 5.72
N THR A 63 9.22 -6.26 5.60
CA THR A 63 8.08 -7.10 5.99
C THR A 63 7.15 -7.45 4.82
N GLY A 64 7.27 -6.78 3.68
CA GLY A 64 6.28 -6.84 2.61
C GLY A 64 4.92 -6.27 3.01
N CYS A 65 4.83 -5.56 4.13
CA CYS A 65 3.60 -5.04 4.70
C CYS A 65 3.62 -3.51 4.78
N PHE A 66 2.43 -2.92 4.85
CA PHE A 66 2.25 -1.48 5.01
C PHE A 66 1.50 -1.19 6.30
N PHE A 67 1.88 -0.09 6.96
CA PHE A 67 1.37 0.23 8.30
C PHE A 67 0.60 1.55 8.31
N PRO A 68 -0.50 1.68 9.08
CA PRO A 68 -1.15 2.96 9.28
C PRO A 68 -0.30 3.89 10.19
N VAL A 69 -0.59 5.20 10.17
CA VAL A 69 0.18 6.22 10.90
C VAL A 69 0.26 5.94 12.40
N ASP A 70 -0.83 5.47 13.00
CA ASP A 70 -0.92 5.15 14.43
C ASP A 70 0.04 4.03 14.86
N ARG A 71 0.58 3.29 13.89
CA ARG A 71 1.56 2.23 14.14
C ARG A 71 2.98 2.65 13.88
N PHE A 72 3.23 3.79 13.27
CA PHE A 72 4.59 4.26 13.03
C PHE A 72 5.33 4.49 14.36
N LEU A 73 6.51 3.90 14.48
CA LEU A 73 7.34 4.07 15.67
C LEU A 73 7.88 5.51 15.74
N ALA A 74 7.77 6.15 16.90
CA ALA A 74 8.24 7.53 17.09
C ALA A 74 9.74 7.68 16.80
N THR A 75 10.54 6.65 17.10
CA THR A 75 11.98 6.61 16.80
C THR A 75 12.25 6.62 15.29
N ASP A 76 11.42 5.92 14.52
CA ASP A 76 11.55 5.88 13.06
C ASP A 76 11.03 7.16 12.41
N GLN A 77 9.94 7.73 12.95
CA GLN A 77 9.44 9.05 12.57
C GLN A 77 10.53 10.12 12.75
N ALA A 78 11.15 10.18 13.93
CA ALA A 78 12.23 11.12 14.22
C ALA A 78 13.44 10.91 13.30
N TYR A 79 13.84 9.66 13.09
CA TYR A 79 14.94 9.32 12.20
C TYR A 79 14.69 9.79 10.75
N VAL A 80 13.51 9.49 10.20
CA VAL A 80 13.12 9.89 8.84
C VAL A 80 13.01 11.41 8.71
N GLN A 81 12.41 12.07 9.70
CA GLN A 81 12.27 13.52 9.72
C GLN A 81 13.64 14.22 9.67
N GLN A 82 14.60 13.73 10.46
CA GLN A 82 15.96 14.23 10.46
C GLN A 82 16.70 13.91 9.15
N ARG A 83 16.69 12.65 8.71
CA ARG A 83 17.43 12.17 7.53
C ARG A 83 17.01 12.87 6.24
N TYR A 84 15.73 13.18 6.10
CA TYR A 84 15.16 13.76 4.87
C TYR A 84 14.80 15.23 5.01
N HIS A 85 15.25 15.89 6.08
CA HIS A 85 15.07 17.33 6.32
C HIS A 85 13.61 17.79 6.18
N LEU A 86 12.67 17.05 6.78
CA LEU A 86 11.24 17.27 6.55
C LEU A 86 10.65 18.44 7.33
N GLY A 87 11.43 19.11 8.19
CA GLY A 87 10.90 20.13 9.12
C GLY A 87 9.93 19.50 10.13
N ALA A 88 8.99 20.29 10.67
CA ALA A 88 7.94 19.77 11.56
C ALA A 88 6.92 18.94 10.76
N VAL A 89 6.63 17.72 11.22
CA VAL A 89 5.74 16.79 10.52
C VAL A 89 4.48 16.51 11.34
N GLU A 90 3.34 16.94 10.82
CA GLU A 90 2.02 16.57 11.34
C GLU A 90 1.62 15.17 10.82
N TRP A 91 2.11 14.11 11.47
CA TRP A 91 1.95 12.72 11.01
C TRP A 91 0.50 12.29 10.81
N THR A 92 -0.44 12.81 11.62
CA THR A 92 -1.88 12.53 11.52
C THR A 92 -2.48 12.97 10.19
N ARG A 93 -1.86 13.91 9.47
CA ARG A 93 -2.27 14.32 8.11
C ARG A 93 -1.89 13.31 7.04
N TYR A 94 -1.04 12.32 7.33
CA TYR A 94 -0.78 11.22 6.42
C TYR A 94 -1.97 10.24 6.38
N GLY A 95 -2.99 10.66 5.64
CA GLY A 95 -4.29 10.00 5.59
C GLY A 95 -4.32 8.72 4.75
N LYS A 96 -5.45 8.00 4.86
CA LYS A 96 -5.69 6.72 4.19
C LYS A 96 -5.53 6.78 2.67
N VAL A 97 -5.99 7.86 2.03
CA VAL A 97 -5.93 8.03 0.57
C VAL A 97 -4.48 8.20 0.10
N THR A 98 -3.73 9.12 0.72
CA THR A 98 -2.30 9.32 0.41
C THR A 98 -1.51 8.04 0.60
N ARG A 99 -1.75 7.34 1.72
CA ARG A 99 -1.14 6.04 1.99
C ARG A 99 -1.46 5.02 0.91
N PHE A 100 -2.71 4.90 0.50
CA PHE A 100 -3.12 3.97 -0.56
C PHE A 100 -2.40 4.25 -1.88
N ASN A 101 -2.32 5.51 -2.30
CA ASN A 101 -1.61 5.88 -3.52
C ASN A 101 -0.12 5.51 -3.46
N HIS A 102 0.53 5.77 -2.32
CA HIS A 102 1.91 5.34 -2.10
C HIS A 102 2.07 3.82 -2.15
N GLN A 103 1.15 3.06 -1.55
CA GLN A 103 1.19 1.59 -1.58
C GLN A 103 1.15 1.07 -3.01
N GLN A 104 0.26 1.60 -3.85
CA GLN A 104 0.17 1.20 -5.26
C GLN A 104 1.48 1.48 -6.01
N GLN A 105 2.04 2.67 -5.80
CA GLN A 105 3.32 3.05 -6.41
C GLN A 105 4.46 2.13 -5.93
N ILE A 106 4.53 1.82 -4.64
CA ILE A 106 5.56 0.95 -4.07
C ILE A 106 5.43 -0.46 -4.65
N LEU A 107 4.23 -1.04 -4.65
CA LEU A 107 3.99 -2.37 -5.22
C LEU A 107 4.41 -2.45 -6.68
N GLN A 108 4.03 -1.45 -7.48
CA GLN A 108 4.43 -1.37 -8.88
C GLN A 108 5.95 -1.33 -9.05
N GLN A 109 6.66 -0.54 -8.25
CA GLN A 109 8.11 -0.39 -8.35
C GLN A 109 8.89 -1.61 -7.83
N PHE A 110 8.32 -2.35 -6.87
CA PHE A 110 8.86 -3.64 -6.43
C PHE A 110 8.43 -4.83 -7.32
N GLY A 111 7.65 -4.59 -8.37
CA GLY A 111 7.18 -5.65 -9.27
C GLY A 111 6.22 -6.63 -8.59
N VAL A 112 5.54 -6.22 -7.53
CA VAL A 112 4.57 -7.05 -6.81
C VAL A 112 3.21 -6.90 -7.49
N PRO A 113 2.71 -7.95 -8.17
CA PRO A 113 1.45 -7.86 -8.89
C PRO A 113 0.26 -7.78 -7.92
N PRO A 114 -0.87 -7.18 -8.36
CA PRO A 114 -2.14 -7.29 -7.64
C PRO A 114 -2.50 -8.74 -7.36
N PHE A 115 -3.11 -9.00 -6.21
CA PHE A 115 -3.44 -10.36 -5.79
C PHE A 115 -4.32 -11.08 -6.83
N GLU A 116 -5.25 -10.37 -7.45
CA GLU A 116 -6.18 -10.89 -8.45
C GLU A 116 -5.47 -11.55 -9.63
N GLN A 117 -4.25 -11.09 -9.96
CA GLN A 117 -3.46 -11.65 -11.07
C GLN A 117 -2.73 -12.93 -10.67
N VAL A 118 -2.44 -13.12 -9.38
CA VAL A 118 -1.66 -14.28 -8.88
C VAL A 118 -2.49 -15.27 -8.07
N GLU A 119 -3.77 -14.97 -7.82
CA GLU A 119 -4.64 -15.76 -6.94
C GLU A 119 -4.68 -17.24 -7.34
N ALA A 120 -4.83 -17.53 -8.63
CA ALA A 120 -4.91 -18.91 -9.11
C ALA A 120 -3.63 -19.70 -8.82
N ALA A 121 -2.46 -19.12 -9.14
CA ALA A 121 -1.15 -19.74 -8.91
C ALA A 121 -0.87 -19.94 -7.41
N VAL A 122 -1.18 -18.93 -6.60
CA VAL A 122 -1.06 -18.99 -5.15
C VAL A 122 -1.95 -20.10 -4.58
N ARG A 123 -3.22 -20.16 -4.99
CA ARG A 123 -4.15 -21.22 -4.53
C ARG A 123 -3.65 -22.60 -4.89
N GLN A 124 -3.11 -22.78 -6.09
CA GLN A 124 -2.52 -24.04 -6.52
C GLN A 124 -1.32 -24.42 -5.63
N GLN A 125 -0.41 -23.48 -5.36
CA GLN A 125 0.73 -23.72 -4.48
C GLN A 125 0.30 -24.04 -3.05
N VAL A 126 -0.61 -23.28 -2.46
CA VAL A 126 -1.13 -23.55 -1.10
C VAL A 126 -1.78 -24.93 -1.05
N THR A 127 -2.55 -25.30 -2.07
CA THR A 127 -3.17 -26.64 -2.16
C THR A 127 -2.11 -27.74 -2.31
N HIS A 128 -1.07 -27.50 -3.10
CA HIS A 128 0.04 -28.43 -3.27
C HIS A 128 0.80 -28.64 -1.94
N PHE A 129 1.17 -27.57 -1.24
CA PHE A 129 1.82 -27.67 0.07
C PHE A 129 0.93 -28.34 1.12
N ALA A 130 -0.37 -28.00 1.16
CA ALA A 130 -1.31 -28.64 2.08
C ALA A 130 -1.40 -30.15 1.87
N ARG A 131 -1.24 -30.63 0.62
CA ARG A 131 -1.23 -32.07 0.29
C ARG A 131 0.09 -32.74 0.62
N LEU A 132 1.21 -32.10 0.34
CA LEU A 132 2.53 -32.71 0.46
C LEU A 132 2.89 -33.12 1.89
N LEU A 133 2.36 -32.41 2.85
CA LEU A 133 3.15 -32.13 4.02
C LEU A 133 2.41 -32.81 5.27
N GLY A 134 1.14 -33.27 5.15
CA GLY A 134 0.22 -33.70 6.23
C GLY A 134 -0.08 -32.71 7.41
N PRO A 135 -1.26 -32.67 8.06
CA PRO A 135 -1.51 -31.72 9.16
C PRO A 135 -0.62 -31.97 10.42
N PRO A 136 -0.25 -30.93 11.21
CA PRO A 136 -0.43 -29.49 11.01
C PRO A 136 0.87 -28.77 10.62
N PHE A 137 0.75 -27.83 9.68
CA PHE A 137 1.89 -27.19 9.05
C PHE A 137 2.39 -25.95 9.74
N SER A 138 3.65 -26.02 10.14
CA SER A 138 4.53 -24.88 10.29
C SER A 138 4.99 -24.38 8.91
N VAL A 139 4.07 -23.94 8.05
CA VAL A 139 4.45 -23.22 6.82
C VAL A 139 4.75 -21.78 7.21
N SER A 140 5.96 -21.34 6.88
CA SER A 140 6.51 -20.03 7.20
C SER A 140 5.58 -18.87 6.81
N ILE A 141 5.31 -18.04 7.81
CA ILE A 141 4.27 -16.99 7.88
C ILE A 141 4.48 -15.85 6.85
N GLN A 142 5.60 -15.80 6.14
CA GLN A 142 5.94 -14.68 5.26
C GLN A 142 5.15 -14.66 3.94
N ALA A 143 4.73 -15.81 3.39
CA ALA A 143 4.05 -15.85 2.09
C ALA A 143 2.51 -15.78 2.19
N LEU A 144 1.90 -16.43 3.20
CA LEU A 144 0.45 -16.46 3.38
C LEU A 144 -0.14 -15.18 3.97
N SER A 145 0.68 -14.35 4.63
CA SER A 145 0.16 -13.22 5.39
C SER A 145 -0.03 -11.94 4.55
N CYS A 146 0.70 -11.76 3.45
CA CYS A 146 0.39 -10.71 2.47
C CYS A 146 -0.96 -10.96 1.75
N LEU A 147 -1.32 -12.24 1.58
CA LEU A 147 -2.51 -12.67 0.83
C LEU A 147 -3.82 -12.41 1.57
N LEU A 148 -3.82 -12.51 2.89
CA LEU A 148 -5.00 -12.20 3.71
C LEU A 148 -5.19 -10.68 3.86
N TRP A 149 -4.12 -9.89 3.84
CA TRP A 149 -4.21 -8.43 3.95
C TRP A 149 -4.72 -7.76 2.67
N LEU A 150 -4.35 -8.26 1.49
CA LEU A 150 -4.86 -7.76 0.19
C LEU A 150 -6.37 -7.99 0.01
N LYS A 151 -6.92 -9.10 0.54
CA LYS A 151 -8.36 -9.40 0.49
C LYS A 151 -9.22 -8.45 1.33
N SER A 152 -8.73 -7.95 2.45
CA SER A 152 -9.52 -7.11 3.37
C SER A 152 -9.56 -5.62 3.00
N PHE A 153 -8.80 -5.16 2.01
CA PHE A 153 -8.78 -3.75 1.57
C PHE A 153 -9.58 -3.49 0.27
N SER A 154 -10.35 -4.47 -0.20
CA SER A 154 -11.13 -4.42 -1.45
C SER A 154 -12.64 -4.10 -1.32
N PRO A 155 -13.13 -3.18 -0.45
CA PRO A 155 -14.49 -2.64 -0.63
C PRO A 155 -14.53 -1.28 -1.34
N MET A 156 -13.40 -0.71 -1.79
CA MET A 156 -13.38 0.62 -2.42
C MET A 156 -13.44 0.60 -3.97
N LEU A 157 -13.60 -0.56 -4.60
CA LEU A 157 -13.70 -0.72 -6.06
C LEU A 157 -15.14 -1.00 -6.56
N THR A 158 -16.16 -0.54 -5.84
CA THR A 158 -17.53 -0.46 -6.39
C THR A 158 -17.84 0.96 -6.87
N ARG A 159 -17.06 1.46 -7.83
CA ARG A 159 -17.54 2.47 -8.77
C ARG A 159 -17.25 1.99 -10.19
N ARG A 160 -18.33 1.81 -10.94
CA ARG A 160 -18.37 1.28 -12.31
C ARG A 160 -17.34 2.00 -13.20
N PRO A 161 -16.70 1.30 -14.15
CA PRO A 161 -15.91 1.98 -15.17
C PRO A 161 -16.82 2.87 -16.02
N VAL A 162 -16.45 4.13 -16.17
CA VAL A 162 -16.97 4.98 -17.24
C VAL A 162 -16.34 4.47 -18.54
N ASP A 163 -17.18 4.03 -19.46
CA ASP A 163 -16.79 3.53 -20.77
C ASP A 163 -16.17 4.66 -21.61
N PRO A 164 -14.88 4.56 -22.00
CA PRO A 164 -14.19 5.62 -22.73
C PRO A 164 -14.59 5.70 -24.22
N LEU A 165 -15.55 4.91 -24.70
CA LEU A 165 -15.98 4.90 -26.11
C LEU A 165 -17.30 5.61 -26.43
N LYS A 166 -17.96 6.28 -25.47
CA LYS A 166 -19.03 7.24 -25.81
C LYS A 166 -18.46 8.60 -26.20
N ARG A 167 -18.04 8.74 -27.46
CA ARG A 167 -17.84 10.07 -28.08
C ARG A 167 -19.22 10.74 -28.28
N PRO A 168 -19.40 12.03 -27.95
CA PRO A 168 -20.58 12.76 -28.40
C PRO A 168 -20.51 12.92 -29.91
N SER A 169 -21.56 12.50 -30.61
CA SER A 169 -21.73 12.77 -32.04
C SER A 169 -21.89 14.28 -32.26
N TRP A 170 -20.86 14.90 -32.84
CA TRP A 170 -20.89 16.30 -33.28
C TRP A 170 -21.80 16.40 -34.52
N ARG A 171 -22.87 17.21 -34.46
CA ARG A 171 -23.67 17.60 -35.64
C ARG A 171 -23.41 19.08 -35.93
N PRO A 172 -23.01 19.49 -37.15
CA PRO A 172 -22.94 20.90 -37.50
C PRO A 172 -24.33 21.41 -37.93
N GLY A 173 -24.64 22.63 -37.50
CA GLY A 173 -25.60 23.49 -38.19
C GLY A 173 -26.97 23.60 -37.51
N GLN A 174 -27.21 24.75 -36.89
CA GLN A 174 -28.42 25.57 -37.07
C GLN A 174 -28.16 26.95 -36.46
N ARG A 175 -28.43 27.99 -37.26
CA ARG A 175 -28.35 29.42 -36.93
C ARG A 175 -29.54 29.81 -36.05
N GLY A 176 -29.36 30.90 -35.30
CA GLY A 176 -30.40 31.69 -34.64
C GLY A 176 -29.82 32.27 -33.36
N GLY A 177 -29.44 33.54 -33.27
CA GLY A 177 -30.26 34.70 -33.61
C GLY A 177 -31.05 35.07 -32.35
N GLY A 178 -30.58 36.07 -31.61
CA GLY A 178 -31.29 36.58 -30.43
C GLY A 178 -30.34 37.20 -29.42
N GLY A 179 -30.16 38.52 -29.49
CA GLY A 179 -29.46 39.27 -28.46
C GLY A 179 -30.24 39.30 -27.14
N PHE A 180 -29.60 39.82 -26.10
CA PHE A 180 -30.05 41.00 -25.36
C PHE A 180 -28.97 41.40 -24.35
N ARG A 181 -28.76 42.72 -24.26
CA ARG A 181 -28.02 43.42 -23.21
C ARG A 181 -28.81 43.33 -21.89
N TYR A 182 -28.10 43.36 -20.75
CA TYR A 182 -28.05 44.49 -19.79
C TYR A 182 -27.75 44.00 -18.36
N LEU A 183 -26.89 44.80 -17.71
CA LEU A 183 -26.52 44.90 -16.28
C LEU A 183 -25.53 43.85 -15.74
#